data_AF-A0A4D7KBU3-F1
#
_entry.id   AF-A0A4D7KBU3-F1
#
_cell.length_a   1.000
_cell.length_b   1.000
_cell.length_c   1.000
_cell.angle_alpha   90.00
_cell.angle_beta   90.00
_cell.angle_gamma   90.00
#
_symmetry.space_group_name_H-M   'P 1'
#
loop_
_entity.id
_entity.type
_entity.pdbx_description
1 polymer ?
#
loop_
_entity_poly.entity_id
_entity_poly.type
_entity_poly.pdbx_seq_one_letter_code
_entity_poly.pdbx_strand_id
1 'polypeptide(L)' 'MLEYVKTILSKVSFNRELFEKELKKALNMLLPREIHQLKKWCYRRFYTKYPLVLQKVFVK' A
#
# COMPACT_ATOMS: atom_id res chain seq x y z
N MET A 1 11.85 6.91 1.81
CA MET A 1 11.55 5.52 1.40
C MET A 1 10.17 5.40 0.76
N LEU A 2 9.25 6.31 1.08
CA LEU A 2 7.89 6.34 0.54
C LEU A 2 7.78 6.29 -0.99
N GLU A 3 8.53 7.10 -1.75
CA GLU A 3 8.41 7.13 -3.22
C GLU A 3 8.84 5.82 -3.88
N TYR A 4 9.85 5.15 -3.32
CA TYR A 4 10.26 3.82 -3.75
C TYR A 4 9.13 2.81 -3.55
N VAL A 5 8.50 2.80 -2.37
CA VAL A 5 7.34 1.96 -2.07
C VAL A 5 6.19 2.22 -3.06
N LYS A 6 5.84 3.48 -3.32
CA LYS A 6 4.77 3.84 -4.27
C LYS A 6 5.04 3.28 -5.67
N THR A 7 6.30 3.32 -6.10
CA THR A 7 6.74 2.76 -7.39
C THR A 7 6.55 1.25 -7.43
N ILE A 8 7.00 0.53 -6.39
CA ILE A 8 6.83 -0.93 -6.29
C ILE A 8 5.35 -1.29 -6.30
N LEU A 9 4.54 -0.67 -5.43
CA LEU A 9 3.10 -0.93 -5.34
C LEU A 9 2.38 -0.68 -6.66
N SER A 10 2.75 0.36 -7.40
CA SER A 10 2.21 0.62 -8.72
C SER A 10 2.58 -0.48 -9.72
N LYS A 11 3.84 -0.91 -9.72
CA LYS A 11 4.33 -1.99 -10.60
C LYS A 11 3.67 -3.33 -10.31
N VAL A 12 3.42 -3.67 -9.05
CA VAL A 12 2.80 -4.96 -8.68
C VAL A 12 1.27 -4.92 -8.62
N SER A 13 0.65 -3.76 -8.87
CA SER A 13 -0.81 -3.57 -8.76
C SER A 13 -1.67 -4.38 -9.74
N PHE A 14 -1.05 -5.11 -10.67
CA PHE A 14 -1.75 -6.04 -11.56
C PHE A 14 -2.12 -7.36 -10.88
N ASN A 15 -1.44 -7.75 -9.80
CA ASN A 15 -1.71 -8.98 -9.06
C ASN A 15 -2.08 -8.65 -7.61
N ARG A 16 -3.27 -9.10 -7.19
CA ARG A 16 -3.82 -8.81 -5.86
C ARG A 16 -2.96 -9.35 -4.72
N GLU A 17 -2.50 -10.60 -4.82
CA GLU A 17 -1.73 -11.26 -3.77
C GLU A 17 -0.34 -10.62 -3.63
N LEU A 18 0.30 -10.33 -4.75
CA LEU A 18 1.59 -9.65 -4.77
C LEU A 18 1.48 -8.22 -4.24
N PHE A 19 0.42 -7.49 -4.61
CA PHE A 19 0.14 -6.17 -4.07
C PHE A 19 -0.06 -6.20 -2.55
N GLU A 20 -0.86 -7.13 -2.02
CA GLU A 20 -1.04 -7.28 -0.57
C GLU A 20 0.28 -7.59 0.15
N LYS A 21 1.10 -8.47 -0.43
CA LYS A 21 2.41 -8.84 0.11
C LYS A 21 3.37 -7.64 0.19
N GLU A 22 3.52 -6.89 -0.89
CA GLU A 22 4.40 -5.72 -0.93
C GLU A 22 3.85 -4.56 -0.08
N LEU A 23 2.53 -4.42 0.03
CA LEU A 23 1.91 -3.41 0.90
C LEU A 23 2.19 -3.69 2.38
N LYS A 24 2.11 -4.95 2.81
CA LYS A 24 2.50 -5.36 4.17
C LYS A 24 3.99 -5.16 4.43
N LYS A 25 4.85 -5.45 3.44
CA LYS A 25 6.29 -5.18 3.54
C LYS A 25 6.58 -3.70 3.72
N ALA A 26 5.88 -2.84 2.97
CA ALA A 26 6.00 -1.40 3.07
C ALA A 26 5.69 -0.86 4.47
N LEU A 27 4.71 -1.44 5.19
CA LEU A 27 4.39 -1.03 6.56
C LEU A 27 5.54 -1.26 7.54
N ASN A 28 6.37 -2.27 7.31
CA ASN A 28 7.54 -2.55 8.15
C ASN A 28 8.76 -1.70 7.78
N MET A 29 8.82 -1.18 6.54
CA MET A 29 9.96 -0.40 6.04
C MET A 29 9.83 1.11 6.27
N LEU A 30 8.61 1.61 6.49
CA LEU A 30 8.32 3.04 6.55
C LEU A 30 8.15 3.53 7.99
N LEU A 31 8.54 4.78 8.21
CA LEU A 31 8.27 5.47 9.47
C LEU A 31 6.76 5.74 9.63
N PRO A 32 6.24 5.89 10.87
CA PRO A 32 4.81 6.15 11.11
C PRO A 32 4.24 7.35 10.32
N ARG A 33 5.05 8.41 10.14
CA ARG A 33 4.70 9.58 9.32
C ARG A 33 4.55 9.24 7.84
N GLU A 34 5.39 8.35 7.32
CA GLU A 34 5.33 7.90 5.92
C GLU A 34 4.18 6.92 5.72
N ILE A 35 3.87 6.07 6.71
CA ILE A 35 2.71 5.16 6.66
C ILE A 35 1.39 5.95 6.52
N HIS A 36 1.23 7.05 7.25
CA HIS A 36 0.06 7.93 7.10
C HIS A 36 -0.09 8.49 5.68
N GLN A 37 1.03 8.91 5.08
CA GLN A 37 1.03 9.39 3.69
C GLN A 37 0.75 8.26 2.70
N LEU A 38 1.34 7.08 2.93
CA LEU A 38 1.11 5.89 2.12
C LEU A 38 -0.36 5.48 2.15
N LYS A 39 -1.00 5.47 3.33
CA LYS A 39 -2.42 5.15 3.48
C LYS A 39 -3.28 6.06 2.61
N LYS A 40 -3.13 7.38 2.74
CA LYS A 40 -3.88 8.35 1.93
C LYS A 40 -3.67 8.12 0.43
N TRP A 41 -2.44 7.86 0.02
CA TRP A 41 -2.11 7.61 -1.39
C TRP A 41 -2.71 6.29 -1.90
N CYS A 42 -2.63 5.19 -1.15
CA CYS A 42 -3.21 3.91 -1.51
C CYS A 42 -4.74 3.98 -1.64
N TYR A 43 -5.43 4.64 -0.70
CA TYR A 43 -6.87 4.86 -0.81
C TYR A 43 -7.25 5.71 -2.02
N ARG A 44 -6.46 6.74 -2.38
CA ARG A 44 -6.74 7.51 -3.60
C ARG A 44 -6.51 6.72 -4.88
N ARG A 45 -5.48 5.87 -4.94
CA ARG A 45 -5.04 5.20 -6.17
C ARG A 45 -5.67 3.84 -6.40
N PHE A 46 -5.91 3.07 -5.32
CA PHE A 46 -6.27 1.65 -5.41
C PHE A 46 -7.59 1.30 -4.74
N TYR A 47 -8.34 2.25 -4.21
CA TYR A 47 -9.64 1.97 -3.57
C TYR A 47 -10.64 1.34 -4.51
N THR A 48 -10.64 1.70 -5.79
CA THR A 48 -11.52 1.08 -6.80
C THR A 48 -11.10 -0.34 -7.17
N LYS A 49 -9.81 -0.68 -7.04
CA LYS A 49 -9.27 -2.01 -7.40
C LYS A 49 -9.29 -2.98 -6.22
N TYR A 50 -8.79 -2.55 -5.07
CA TYR A 50 -8.52 -3.42 -3.91
C TYR A 50 -9.03 -2.84 -2.59
N PRO A 51 -10.31 -2.44 -2.48
CA PRO A 51 -10.83 -1.82 -1.25
C PRO A 51 -10.69 -2.72 -0.03
N LEU A 52 -10.95 -4.03 -0.18
CA LEU A 52 -10.84 -5.02 0.88
C LEU A 52 -9.40 -5.23 1.36
N VAL A 53 -8.42 -5.18 0.45
CA VAL A 53 -6.99 -5.30 0.83
C VAL A 53 -6.57 -4.08 1.64
N LEU A 54 -6.98 -2.88 1.22
CA LEU A 54 -6.67 -1.64 1.93
C LEU A 54 -7.30 -1.60 3.32
N GLN A 55 -8.56 -2.04 3.46
CA GLN A 55 -9.19 -2.17 4.77
C GLN A 55 -8.44 -3.19 5.63
N LYS A 56 -8.20 -4.40 5.12
CA LYS A 56 -7.49 -5.46 5.86
C LYS A 56 -6.10 -5.04 6.36
N VAL A 57 -5.36 -4.27 5.56
CA VAL A 57 -3.98 -3.89 5.88
C VAL A 57 -3.89 -2.64 6.76
N PHE A 58 -4.79 -1.65 6.61
CA PHE A 58 -4.72 -0.36 7.32
C PHE A 58 -5.69 -0.19 8.50
N VAL A 59 -6.53 -1.18 8.79
CA VAL A 59 -7.51 -1.17 9.92
C VAL A 59 -7.02 -1.98 11.13
N LYS A 60 -5.80 -2.53 11.07
CA LYS A 60 -5.13 -3.08 12.26
C LYS A 60 -4.79 -2.00 13.27
#